data_AF-A0A9D7GIK6-F1
#
_entry.id   AF-A0A9D7GIK6-F1
#
_cell.length_a   1.000
_cell.length_b   1.000
_cell.length_c   1.000
_cell.angle_alpha   90.00
_cell.angle_beta   90.00
_cell.angle_gamma   90.00
#
_symmetry.space_group_name_H-M   'P 1'
#
loop_
_entity.id
_entity.type
_entity.pdbx_description
1 polymer ?
#
loop_
_entity_poly.entity_id
_entity_poly.type
_entity_poly.pdbx_seq_one_letter_code
_entity_poly.pdbx_strand_id
1 'polypeptide(L)'
;MWNPNSRIFPYLYFYIMAGTTQAVFTPHLFDGFPNFIFIKYWVVHGGLIIYILYVAIIWKFQLNLMDLWRSFLFIQIYVLLVYLINILIGANYVYLVKKPPTYSILDYFGPWPVYIFVCEVILLFLCFMVYLPYMKSQEEKKIS
;
A
#
# COMPACT_ATOMS: atom_id res chain seq x y z
N MET A 1 -18.85 15.87 17.82
CA MET A 1 -17.80 14.82 17.79
C MET A 1 -17.76 14.27 16.38
N TRP A 2 -16.61 14.36 15.69
CA TRP A 2 -16.46 13.81 14.34
C TRP A 2 -16.70 12.30 14.37
N ASN A 3 -17.67 11.82 13.59
CA ASN A 3 -17.91 10.40 13.38
C ASN A 3 -17.39 10.06 11.98
N PRO A 4 -16.14 9.58 11.84
CA PRO A 4 -15.59 9.25 10.54
C PRO A 4 -16.48 8.20 9.85
N ASN A 5 -17.12 8.58 8.75
CA ASN A 5 -17.86 7.62 7.94
C ASN A 5 -16.88 6.57 7.41
N SER A 6 -17.08 5.34 7.83
CA SER A 6 -16.10 4.24 7.86
C SER A 6 -15.74 3.65 6.50
N ARG A 7 -16.35 4.11 5.41
CA ARG A 7 -16.23 3.44 4.10
C ARG A 7 -14.87 3.62 3.45
N ILE A 8 -14.21 4.75 3.68
CA ILE A 8 -12.91 5.05 3.05
C ILE A 8 -11.75 4.42 3.85
N PHE A 9 -11.95 4.21 5.15
CA PHE A 9 -10.92 3.76 6.07
C PHE A 9 -10.23 2.46 5.61
N PRO A 10 -10.93 1.39 5.18
CA PRO A 10 -10.26 0.17 4.73
C PRO A 10 -9.29 0.41 3.57
N TYR A 11 -9.68 1.19 2.57
CA TYR A 11 -8.83 1.51 1.43
C TYR A 11 -7.54 2.21 1.91
N LEU A 12 -7.68 3.23 2.75
CA LEU A 12 -6.53 3.95 3.31
C LEU A 12 -5.66 3.05 4.19
N TYR A 13 -6.28 2.20 5.01
CA TYR A 13 -5.58 1.25 5.87
C TYR A 13 -4.69 0.32 5.05
N PHE A 14 -5.26 -0.37 4.06
CA PHE A 14 -4.50 -1.30 3.23
C PHE A 14 -3.42 -0.60 2.42
N TYR A 15 -3.69 0.55 1.81
CA TYR A 15 -2.70 1.24 0.99
C TYR A 15 -1.55 1.82 1.80
N ILE A 16 -1.83 2.41 2.97
CA ILE A 16 -0.79 2.94 3.86
C ILE A 16 0.00 1.78 4.47
N MET A 17 -0.68 0.77 5.02
CA MET A 17 0.01 -0.32 5.71
C MET A 17 0.78 -1.25 4.76
N ALA A 18 0.30 -1.50 3.54
CA ALA A 18 1.05 -2.30 2.56
C ALA A 18 2.11 -1.47 1.82
N GLY A 19 1.74 -0.27 1.34
CA GLY A 19 2.62 0.55 0.51
C GLY A 19 3.63 1.38 1.30
N THR A 20 3.16 2.16 2.28
CA THR A 20 4.05 3.06 3.04
C THR A 20 5.03 2.30 3.92
N THR A 21 4.63 1.14 4.45
CA THR A 21 5.53 0.25 5.19
C THR A 21 6.68 -0.24 4.29
N GLN A 22 6.41 -0.56 3.03
CA GLN A 22 7.46 -0.94 2.07
C GLN A 22 8.42 0.23 1.83
N ALA A 23 7.93 1.46 1.68
CA ALA A 23 8.78 2.65 1.55
C ALA A 23 9.67 2.87 2.79
N VAL A 24 9.18 2.57 4.00
CA VAL A 24 9.97 2.63 5.23
C VAL A 24 11.08 1.57 5.26
N PHE A 25 10.81 0.33 4.79
CA PHE A 25 11.80 -0.75 4.79
C PHE A 25 12.84 -0.65 3.67
N THR A 26 12.46 -0.12 2.51
CA THR A 26 13.36 0.08 1.37
C THR A 26 13.32 1.55 0.94
N PRO A 27 13.89 2.44 1.77
CA PRO A 27 13.82 3.87 1.51
C PRO A 27 14.65 4.22 0.28
N HIS A 28 14.05 5.01 -0.61
CA HIS A 28 14.75 5.57 -1.77
C HIS A 28 15.14 7.02 -1.49
N LEU A 29 16.23 7.19 -0.75
CA LEU A 29 16.81 8.47 -0.34
C LEU A 29 18.24 8.59 -0.85
N PHE A 30 18.54 9.70 -1.52
CA PHE A 30 19.90 10.04 -1.95
C PHE A 30 20.64 10.90 -0.92
N ASP A 31 19.89 11.74 -0.20
CA ASP A 31 20.42 12.62 0.84
C ASP A 31 20.24 12.02 2.24
N GLY A 32 21.27 12.11 3.07
CA GLY A 32 21.23 11.72 4.48
C GLY A 32 20.80 12.85 5.41
N PHE A 33 20.67 12.54 6.70
CA PHE A 33 20.48 13.55 7.75
C PHE A 33 21.64 14.57 7.74
N PRO A 34 21.39 15.89 7.93
CA PRO A 34 20.13 16.54 8.30
C PRO A 34 19.37 17.19 7.13
N ASN A 35 19.46 16.65 5.91
CA ASN A 35 18.78 17.24 4.75
C ASN A 35 17.25 17.30 4.94
N PHE A 36 16.60 18.38 4.50
CA PHE A 36 15.14 18.52 4.55
C PHE A 36 14.40 17.38 3.84
N ILE A 37 14.92 16.88 2.72
CA ILE A 37 14.36 15.75 1.96
C ILE A 37 14.38 14.48 2.82
N PHE A 38 15.48 14.23 3.53
CA PHE A 38 15.59 13.11 4.46
C PHE A 38 14.52 13.21 5.57
N ILE A 39 14.43 14.36 6.25
CA ILE A 39 13.48 14.56 7.35
C ILE A 39 12.03 14.44 6.85
N LYS A 40 11.70 15.11 5.74
CA LYS A 40 10.38 15.06 5.10
C LYS A 40 9.98 13.62 4.77
N TYR A 41 10.91 12.83 4.22
CA TYR A 41 10.62 11.45 3.85
C TYR A 41 10.17 10.62 5.04
N TRP A 42 10.92 10.67 6.15
CA TRP A 42 10.59 9.91 7.36
C TRP A 42 9.32 10.41 8.05
N VAL A 43 9.10 11.73 8.10
CA VAL A 43 7.86 12.30 8.67
C VAL A 43 6.64 11.89 7.85
N VAL A 44 6.71 11.92 6.52
CA VAL A 44 5.58 11.54 5.67
C VAL A 44 5.31 10.04 5.76
N HIS A 45 6.32 9.19 5.56
CA HIS A 45 6.09 7.74 5.50
C HIS A 45 5.85 7.14 6.89
N GLY A 46 6.70 7.47 7.87
CA GLY A 46 6.52 7.03 9.25
C GLY A 46 5.27 7.63 9.89
N GLY A 47 4.99 8.91 9.65
CA GLY A 47 3.82 9.60 10.18
C GLY A 47 2.50 9.02 9.67
N LEU A 48 2.42 8.64 8.38
CA LEU A 48 1.22 7.98 7.84
C LEU A 48 0.93 6.64 8.52
N ILE A 49 1.96 5.83 8.78
CA ILE A 49 1.81 4.55 9.49
C ILE A 49 1.33 4.78 10.93
N ILE A 50 1.95 5.71 11.66
CA ILE A 50 1.53 6.06 13.02
C ILE A 50 0.08 6.55 13.03
N TYR A 51 -0.28 7.44 12.10
CA TYR A 51 -1.61 8.00 11.98
C TYR A 51 -2.65 6.91 11.74
N ILE A 52 -2.46 6.04 10.74
CA ILE A 52 -3.46 5.04 10.39
C ILE A 52 -3.65 4.00 11.48
N LEU A 53 -2.57 3.64 12.21
CA LEU A 53 -2.64 2.76 13.38
C LEU A 53 -3.34 3.43 14.56
N TYR A 54 -3.07 4.71 14.82
CA TYR A 54 -3.77 5.47 15.85
C TYR A 54 -5.29 5.49 15.59
N VAL A 55 -5.69 5.81 14.35
CA VAL A 55 -7.09 5.80 13.91
C VAL A 55 -7.70 4.40 14.10
N ALA A 56 -6.99 3.35 13.66
CA ALA A 56 -7.43 1.97 13.76
C ALA A 56 -7.72 1.54 15.20
N ILE A 57 -6.79 1.83 16.13
CA ILE A 57 -6.83 1.37 17.51
C ILE A 57 -7.84 2.19 18.33
N ILE A 58 -7.77 3.52 18.26
CA ILE A 58 -8.55 4.41 19.12
C ILE A 58 -10.03 4.40 18.75
N TRP A 59 -10.34 4.43 17.44
CA TRP A 59 -11.74 4.32 16.98
C TRP A 59 -12.20 2.88 16.79
N LYS A 60 -11.36 1.90 17.17
CA LYS A 60 -11.69 0.47 17.14
C LYS A 60 -12.26 0.00 15.80
N PHE A 61 -11.76 0.58 14.70
CA PHE A 61 -12.20 0.20 13.36
C PHE A 61 -12.02 -1.30 13.17
N GLN A 62 -13.01 -1.95 12.57
CA GLN A 62 -12.97 -3.37 12.29
C GLN A 62 -12.89 -3.55 10.78
N LEU A 63 -11.93 -4.36 10.34
CA LEU A 63 -11.82 -4.77 8.95
C LEU A 63 -12.39 -6.18 8.81
N ASN A 64 -13.03 -6.43 7.67
CA ASN A 64 -13.43 -7.77 7.26
C ASN A 64 -12.71 -8.16 5.95
N LEU A 65 -12.76 -9.45 5.61
CA LEU A 65 -12.08 -9.96 4.41
C LEU A 65 -12.64 -9.34 3.12
N MET A 66 -13.92 -8.95 3.08
CA MET A 66 -14.51 -8.28 1.93
C MET A 66 -13.90 -6.89 1.71
N ASP A 67 -13.50 -6.19 2.77
CA ASP A 67 -12.84 -4.89 2.65
C ASP A 67 -11.45 -5.00 2.03
N LEU A 68 -10.72 -6.09 2.30
CA LEU A 68 -9.46 -6.41 1.63
C LEU A 68 -9.70 -6.57 0.13
N TRP A 69 -10.66 -7.40 -0.27
CA TRP A 69 -10.96 -7.62 -1.68
C TRP A 69 -11.46 -6.35 -2.39
N ARG A 70 -12.31 -5.56 -1.73
CA ARG A 70 -12.74 -4.25 -2.26
C ARG A 70 -11.56 -3.32 -2.49
N SER A 71 -10.63 -3.27 -1.54
CA SER A 71 -9.43 -2.43 -1.67
C SER A 71 -8.50 -2.93 -2.77
N PHE A 72 -8.28 -4.25 -2.83
CA PHE A 72 -7.49 -4.87 -3.89
C PHE A 72 -8.10 -4.66 -5.29
N LEU A 73 -9.41 -4.79 -5.46
CA LEU A 73 -10.06 -4.55 -6.74
C LEU A 73 -10.07 -3.06 -7.11
N PHE A 74 -10.22 -2.17 -6.14
CA PHE A 74 -10.21 -0.73 -6.39
C PHE A 74 -8.84 -0.25 -6.90
N ILE A 75 -7.74 -0.78 -6.34
CA ILE A 75 -6.40 -0.43 -6.84
C ILE A 75 -6.17 -0.94 -8.27
N GLN A 76 -6.84 -2.02 -8.72
CA GLN A 76 -6.76 -2.46 -10.13
C GLN A 76 -7.35 -1.42 -11.09
N ILE A 77 -8.41 -0.73 -10.69
CA ILE A 77 -8.98 0.38 -11.48
C ILE A 77 -7.93 1.48 -11.63
N TYR A 78 -7.25 1.84 -10.54
CA TYR A 78 -6.16 2.82 -10.58
C TYR A 78 -5.00 2.38 -11.48
N VAL A 79 -4.55 1.12 -11.37
CA VAL A 79 -3.48 0.54 -12.20
C VAL A 79 -3.85 0.61 -13.68
N LEU A 80 -5.08 0.21 -14.03
CA LEU A 80 -5.56 0.27 -15.41
C LEU A 80 -5.59 1.71 -15.94
N LEU A 81 -6.10 2.67 -15.15
CA LEU A 81 -6.13 4.08 -15.53
C LEU A 81 -4.71 4.63 -15.75
N VAL A 82 -3.78 4.36 -14.85
CA VAL A 82 -2.39 4.79 -14.97
C VAL A 82 -1.72 4.15 -16.19
N TYR A 83 -1.98 2.87 -16.45
CA TYR A 83 -1.46 2.19 -17.64
C TYR A 83 -1.96 2.84 -18.94
N LEU A 84 -3.26 3.14 -19.03
CA LEU A 84 -3.83 3.83 -20.19
C LEU A 84 -3.21 5.22 -20.37
N ILE A 85 -3.09 6.00 -19.29
CA ILE A 85 -2.44 7.32 -19.33
C ILE A 85 -0.99 7.19 -19.79
N ASN A 86 -0.23 6.23 -19.25
CA ASN A 86 1.15 5.99 -19.62
C ASN A 86 1.31 5.76 -21.13
N ILE A 87 0.45 4.93 -21.74
CA ILE A 87 0.48 4.71 -23.19
C ILE A 87 0.14 5.99 -23.96
N LEU A 88 -0.88 6.74 -23.53
CA LEU A 88 -1.34 7.94 -24.21
C LEU A 88 -0.29 9.05 -24.27
N ILE A 89 0.48 9.23 -23.19
CA ILE A 89 1.47 10.31 -23.09
C ILE A 89 2.92 9.84 -23.23
N GLY A 90 3.14 8.54 -23.51
CA GLY A 90 4.48 7.95 -23.58
C GLY A 90 5.23 7.92 -22.25
N ALA A 91 4.52 7.93 -21.12
CA ALA A 91 5.11 7.88 -19.78
C ALA A 91 5.24 6.44 -19.25
N ASN A 92 5.83 6.30 -18.06
CA ASN A 92 6.00 5.02 -17.39
C ASN A 92 5.89 5.15 -15.86
N TYR A 93 4.83 5.80 -15.39
CA TYR A 93 4.51 5.89 -13.97
C TYR A 93 4.20 4.50 -13.41
N VAL A 94 4.63 4.26 -12.17
CA VAL A 94 4.48 2.98 -11.46
C VAL A 94 5.13 1.80 -12.21
N TYR A 95 5.96 2.08 -13.23
CA TYR A 95 6.66 1.09 -14.04
C TYR A 95 5.75 0.02 -14.67
N LEU A 96 4.56 0.42 -15.14
CA LEU A 96 3.57 -0.50 -15.75
C LEU A 96 3.84 -0.81 -17.22
N VAL A 97 4.64 -0.01 -17.93
CA VAL A 97 4.96 -0.22 -19.35
C VAL A 97 6.30 -0.93 -19.51
N LYS A 98 7.29 -0.54 -18.71
CA LYS A 98 8.62 -1.17 -18.67
C LYS A 98 9.25 -1.01 -17.29
N LYS A 99 10.24 -1.85 -17.00
CA LYS A 99 11.06 -1.74 -15.78
C LYS A 99 11.83 -0.42 -15.74
N PRO A 100 12.22 0.07 -14.54
CA PRO A 100 13.12 1.21 -14.42
C PRO A 100 14.44 0.96 -15.18
N PRO A 101 15.10 2.02 -15.66
CA PRO A 101 16.41 1.90 -16.32
C PRO A 101 17.56 1.57 -15.35
N THR A 102 17.30 1.63 -14.04
CA THR A 102 18.23 1.29 -12.97
C THR A 102 17.94 -0.10 -12.41
N TYR A 103 18.95 -0.74 -11.83
CA TYR A 103 18.79 -2.02 -11.13
C TYR A 103 17.65 -1.93 -10.09
N SER A 104 16.74 -2.89 -10.14
CA SER A 104 15.59 -2.94 -9.27
C SER A 104 15.20 -4.36 -8.92
N ILE A 105 14.40 -4.52 -7.87
CA ILE A 105 13.85 -5.83 -7.52
C ILE A 105 12.98 -6.42 -8.64
N LEU A 106 12.42 -5.58 -9.52
CA LEU A 106 11.61 -6.01 -10.65
C LEU A 106 12.42 -6.84 -11.65
N ASP A 107 13.74 -6.72 -11.67
CA ASP A 107 14.62 -7.48 -12.57
C ASP A 107 14.52 -8.99 -12.30
N TYR A 108 14.23 -9.38 -11.07
CA TYR A 108 14.06 -10.77 -10.65
C TYR A 108 12.67 -11.36 -10.96
N PHE A 109 11.71 -10.54 -11.39
CA PHE A 109 10.30 -10.94 -11.53
C PHE A 109 9.89 -11.33 -12.96
N GLY A 110 10.85 -11.50 -13.87
CA GLY A 110 10.60 -11.90 -15.26
C GLY A 110 10.23 -10.75 -16.21
N PRO A 111 9.93 -11.03 -17.50
CA PRO A 111 9.65 -10.01 -18.51
C PRO A 111 8.29 -9.35 -18.31
N TRP A 112 8.01 -8.26 -19.03
CA TRP A 112 6.66 -7.69 -19.10
C TRP A 112 5.72 -8.68 -19.82
N PRO A 113 4.46 -8.88 -19.37
CA PRO A 113 3.80 -8.31 -18.18
C PRO A 113 3.93 -9.17 -16.90
N VAL A 114 4.72 -10.26 -16.92
CA VAL A 114 4.83 -11.22 -15.80
C VAL A 114 5.20 -10.54 -14.48
N TYR A 115 6.15 -9.60 -14.48
CA TYR A 115 6.55 -8.93 -13.24
C TYR A 115 5.42 -8.11 -12.60
N ILE A 116 4.44 -7.65 -13.37
CA ILE A 116 3.28 -6.90 -12.87
C ILE A 116 2.40 -7.84 -12.04
N PHE A 117 2.13 -9.05 -12.55
CA PHE A 117 1.39 -10.08 -11.81
C PHE A 117 2.13 -10.53 -10.55
N VAL A 118 3.47 -10.64 -10.60
CA VAL A 118 4.27 -10.92 -9.40
C VAL A 118 4.09 -9.81 -8.35
N CYS A 119 4.14 -8.54 -8.77
CA CYS A 119 3.86 -7.40 -7.89
C CYS A 119 2.43 -7.43 -7.31
N GLU A 120 1.43 -7.81 -8.09
CA GLU A 120 0.05 -7.96 -7.60
C GLU A 120 -0.08 -9.05 -6.54
N VAL A 121 0.58 -10.20 -6.73
CA VAL A 121 0.62 -11.28 -5.74
C VAL A 121 1.30 -10.81 -4.46
N ILE A 122 2.42 -10.09 -4.56
CA ILE A 122 3.12 -9.50 -3.41
C ILE A 122 2.21 -8.50 -2.69
N LEU A 123 1.53 -7.62 -3.43
CA LEU A 123 0.58 -6.66 -2.85
C LEU A 123 -0.54 -7.37 -2.10
N LEU A 124 -1.15 -8.40 -2.71
CA LEU A 124 -2.21 -9.17 -2.07
C LEU A 124 -1.71 -9.87 -0.80
N PHE A 125 -0.52 -10.44 -0.84
CA PHE A 125 0.13 -11.04 0.31
C PHE A 125 0.35 -10.02 1.45
N LEU A 126 0.87 -8.83 1.14
CA LEU A 126 1.05 -7.76 2.13
C LEU A 126 -0.29 -7.29 2.71
N CYS A 127 -1.31 -7.10 1.88
CA CYS A 127 -2.67 -6.77 2.31
C CYS A 127 -3.23 -7.85 3.27
N PHE A 128 -2.96 -9.13 3.00
CA PHE A 128 -3.35 -10.22 3.88
C PHE A 128 -2.59 -10.18 5.21
N MET A 129 -1.28 -9.94 5.21
CA MET A 129 -0.48 -9.82 6.43
C MET A 129 -1.01 -8.72 7.36
N VAL A 130 -1.33 -7.54 6.82
CA VAL A 130 -1.85 -6.42 7.62
C VAL A 130 -3.31 -6.64 8.07
N TYR A 131 -4.03 -7.57 7.44
CA TYR A 131 -5.37 -8.00 7.87
C TYR A 131 -5.35 -8.99 9.04
N LEU A 132 -4.28 -9.76 9.23
CA LEU A 132 -4.18 -10.81 10.26
C LEU A 132 -4.58 -10.39 11.69
N PRO A 133 -4.21 -9.20 12.21
CA PRO A 133 -4.61 -8.78 13.55
C PRO A 133 -6.13 -8.68 13.72
N TYR A 134 -6.85 -8.33 12.66
CA TYR A 134 -8.31 -8.23 12.67
C TYR A 134 -8.98 -9.59 12.61
N MET A 135 -8.38 -10.59 11.95
CA MET A 135 -8.92 -11.96 11.94
C MET A 135 -9.00 -12.53 13.36
N LYS A 136 -7.91 -12.41 14.12
CA LYS A 136 -7.84 -12.87 15.51
C LYS A 136 -8.88 -12.17 16.41
N SER A 137 -9.01 -10.85 16.28
CA SER A 137 -9.99 -10.09 17.05
C SER A 137 -11.44 -10.49 16.77
N GLN A 138 -11.76 -10.93 15.55
CA GLN A 138 -13.10 -11.39 15.19
C GLN A 138 -13.38 -12.81 15.70
N GLU A 139 -12.37 -13.68 15.79
CA GLU A 139 -12.50 -15.00 16.40
C GLU A 139 -12.75 -14.90 17.91
N GLU A 140 -12.01 -14.05 18.62
CA GLU A 140 -12.20 -13.82 20.06
C GLU A 140 -13.64 -13.34 20.39
N LYS A 141 -14.18 -12.43 19.57
CA LYS A 141 -15.57 -11.94 19.71
C LYS A 141 -16.65 -12.98 19.42
N LYS A 142 -16.35 -14.02 18.64
CA LYS A 142 -17.32 -15.11 18.36
C LYS A 142 -17.39 -16.12 19.50
N ILE A 143 -16.38 -16.19 20.34
CA ILE A 143 -16.25 -17.16 21.44
C ILE A 143 -16.81 -16.58 22.76
N SER A 144 -16.82 -15.24 22.91
CA SER A 144 -17.46 -14.52 24.02
C SER A 144 -18.97 -14.39 23.86
#